data_AF-A0AAU5X1X0-F1
#
_entry.id   AF-A0AAU5X1X0-F1
#
_cell.length_a   1.000
_cell.length_b   1.000
_cell.length_c   1.000
_cell.angle_alpha   90.00
_cell.angle_beta   90.00
_cell.angle_gamma   90.00
#
_symmetry.space_group_name_H-M   'P 1'
#
loop_
_entity.id
_entity.type
_entity.pdbx_description
1 polymer ?
#
loop_
_entity_poly.entity_id
_entity_poly.type
_entity_poly.pdbx_seq_one_letter_code
_entity_poly.pdbx_strand_id
1 'polypeptide(L)'
;MTVAIEAAPQRHAYFAWPEQSYPSRIEAMAMKKLSITLPAELAEMVRRQAEEEGTSVSAVIAEELAAAARRRAGAEAVRWFVSEEGPFTEEDRAAARAILDAADEHQRKLDELAAREKEAG
;
A
#
# COMPACT_ATOMS: atom_id res chain seq x y z
N MET A 1 -21.31 -63.74 -12.87
CA MET A 1 -20.70 -64.06 -11.57
C MET A 1 -19.23 -63.65 -11.69
N THR A 2 -18.89 -62.46 -11.17
CA THR A 2 -17.53 -61.92 -11.27
C THR A 2 -17.17 -61.32 -9.92
N VAL A 3 -15.95 -61.63 -9.51
CA VAL A 3 -15.36 -61.49 -8.18
C VAL A 3 -14.76 -60.10 -7.98
N ALA A 4 -14.68 -59.68 -6.71
CA ALA A 4 -13.94 -58.54 -6.16
C ALA A 4 -12.47 -58.47 -6.67
N ILE A 5 -11.77 -57.34 -6.66
CA ILE A 5 -11.06 -56.75 -5.49
C ILE A 5 -10.54 -55.35 -5.88
N GLU A 6 -10.83 -54.37 -5.02
CA GLU A 6 -9.98 -53.30 -4.48
C GLU A 6 -8.88 -52.62 -5.33
N ALA A 7 -9.02 -51.29 -5.49
CA ALA A 7 -7.91 -50.33 -5.46
C ALA A 7 -8.44 -48.94 -5.09
N ALA A 8 -8.20 -48.49 -3.85
CA ALA A 8 -8.05 -47.07 -3.51
C ALA A 8 -6.53 -46.78 -3.43
N PRO A 9 -5.99 -45.53 -3.35
CA PRO A 9 -6.69 -44.26 -3.14
C PRO A 9 -6.07 -42.99 -3.83
N GLN A 10 -6.82 -41.89 -3.84
CA GLN A 10 -6.41 -40.46 -3.76
C GLN A 10 -5.64 -39.73 -4.90
N ARG A 11 -6.20 -38.62 -5.41
CA ARG A 11 -5.83 -37.21 -5.08
C ARG A 11 -6.17 -36.20 -6.20
N HIS A 12 -6.51 -34.98 -5.77
CA HIS A 12 -6.52 -33.70 -6.50
C HIS A 12 -7.60 -33.48 -7.57
N ALA A 13 -8.84 -33.29 -7.15
CA ALA A 13 -9.75 -32.42 -7.88
C ALA A 13 -9.46 -30.97 -7.48
N TYR A 14 -8.79 -30.24 -8.38
CA TYR A 14 -8.67 -28.79 -8.31
C TYR A 14 -10.08 -28.18 -8.28
N PHE A 15 -10.29 -27.34 -7.29
CA PHE A 15 -11.51 -26.58 -7.03
C PHE A 15 -11.91 -25.80 -8.31
N ALA A 16 -13.03 -26.16 -8.92
CA ALA A 16 -13.65 -25.38 -9.97
C ALA A 16 -14.25 -24.10 -9.35
N TRP A 17 -13.59 -22.96 -9.56
CA TRP A 17 -14.10 -21.66 -9.13
C TRP A 17 -15.20 -21.22 -10.11
N PRO A 18 -16.37 -20.76 -9.65
CA PRO A 18 -17.40 -20.26 -10.54
C PRO A 18 -16.91 -19.00 -11.24
N GLU A 19 -17.27 -18.91 -12.51
CA GLU A 19 -17.03 -17.84 -13.48
C GLU A 19 -17.53 -16.48 -12.96
N GLN A 20 -16.79 -15.89 -12.02
CA GLN A 20 -16.92 -14.48 -11.71
C GLN A 20 -16.22 -13.75 -12.85
N SER A 21 -17.05 -13.20 -13.73
CA SER A 21 -16.71 -12.16 -14.70
C SER A 21 -15.65 -11.24 -14.09
N TYR A 22 -14.40 -11.37 -14.56
CA TYR A 22 -13.36 -10.42 -14.21
C TYR A 22 -13.82 -9.07 -14.79
N PRO A 23 -14.12 -8.05 -13.97
CA PRO A 23 -14.42 -6.74 -14.52
C PRO A 23 -13.20 -6.32 -15.33
N SER A 24 -13.47 -6.00 -16.60
CA SER A 24 -12.48 -5.60 -17.57
C SER A 24 -11.57 -4.52 -17.00
N ARG A 25 -10.27 -4.84 -16.98
CA ARG A 25 -9.12 -3.95 -17.12
C ARG A 25 -9.57 -2.57 -17.67
N ILE A 26 -9.47 -1.54 -16.82
CA ILE A 26 -9.98 -0.15 -16.93
C ILE A 26 -11.43 0.06 -16.44
N GLU A 27 -11.71 -0.27 -15.17
CA GLU A 27 -12.53 0.65 -14.37
C GLU A 27 -11.65 1.87 -14.08
N ALA A 28 -11.89 2.98 -14.77
CA ALA A 28 -11.39 4.28 -14.31
C ALA A 28 -11.79 4.42 -12.82
N MET A 29 -10.83 4.70 -11.93
CA MET A 29 -11.05 4.81 -10.48
C MET A 29 -12.41 5.48 -10.24
N ALA A 30 -13.37 4.73 -9.68
CA ALA A 30 -14.73 5.21 -9.51
C ALA A 30 -14.73 6.42 -8.56
N MET A 31 -14.56 7.62 -9.12
CA MET A 31 -14.48 8.88 -8.38
C MET A 31 -15.89 9.30 -8.00
N LYS A 32 -16.12 9.51 -6.70
CA LYS A 32 -17.38 10.03 -6.17
C LYS A 32 -17.17 11.47 -5.74
N LYS A 33 -17.97 12.40 -6.29
CA LYS A 33 -17.98 13.79 -5.87
C LYS A 33 -18.59 13.89 -4.47
N LEU A 34 -17.85 14.47 -3.54
CA LEU A 34 -18.32 14.77 -2.19
C LEU A 34 -18.38 16.29 -2.00
N SER A 35 -19.47 16.77 -1.40
CA SER A 35 -19.57 18.15 -0.92
C SER A 35 -19.35 18.13 0.59
N ILE A 36 -18.36 18.88 1.06
CA ILE A 36 -18.00 18.98 2.48
C ILE A 36 -18.04 20.44 2.93
N THR A 37 -18.43 20.65 4.18
CA THR A 37 -18.34 21.96 4.82
C THR A 37 -17.06 22.02 5.63
N LEU A 38 -16.24 23.06 5.43
CA LEU A 38 -14.99 23.29 6.14
C LEU A 38 -15.04 24.65 6.83
N PRO A 39 -14.34 24.84 7.97
CA PRO A 39 -14.05 26.16 8.50
C PRO A 39 -13.40 27.05 7.43
N ALA A 40 -13.79 28.34 7.39
CA ALA A 40 -13.32 29.27 6.35
C ALA A 40 -11.80 29.32 6.25
N GLU A 41 -11.11 29.48 7.39
CA GLU A 41 -9.65 29.49 7.47
C GLU A 41 -9.00 28.23 6.87
N LEU A 42 -9.62 27.07 7.09
CA LEU A 42 -9.11 25.80 6.58
C LEU A 42 -9.35 25.67 5.07
N ALA A 43 -10.49 26.14 4.57
CA ALA A 43 -10.77 26.17 3.14
C ALA A 43 -9.76 27.05 2.39
N GLU A 44 -9.45 28.23 2.93
CA GLU A 44 -8.46 29.14 2.33
C GLU A 44 -7.04 28.56 2.39
N MET A 45 -6.68 27.93 3.50
CA MET A 45 -5.38 27.25 3.62
C MET A 45 -5.20 26.16 2.56
N VAL A 46 -6.20 25.29 2.36
CA VAL A 46 -6.13 24.21 1.38
C VAL A 46 -6.13 24.76 -0.06
N ARG A 47 -6.87 25.84 -0.33
CA ARG A 47 -6.81 26.52 -1.64
C ARG A 47 -5.41 27.03 -1.94
N ARG A 48 -4.80 27.75 -1.00
CA ARG A 48 -3.43 28.26 -1.16
C ARG A 48 -2.44 27.13 -1.39
N GLN A 49 -2.52 26.05 -0.61
CA GLN A 49 -1.66 24.88 -0.80
C GLN A 49 -1.83 24.28 -2.20
N ALA A 50 -3.07 24.13 -2.67
CA ALA A 50 -3.33 23.61 -4.00
C ALA A 50 -2.75 24.52 -5.11
N GLU A 51 -2.82 25.84 -4.93
CA GLU A 51 -2.20 26.81 -5.85
C GLU A 51 -0.68 26.72 -5.85
N GLU A 52 -0.05 26.65 -4.67
CA GLU A 52 1.40 26.50 -4.50
C GLU A 52 1.93 25.21 -5.14
N GLU A 53 1.19 24.10 -5.00
CA GLU A 53 1.52 22.79 -5.55
C GLU A 53 1.08 22.61 -7.02
N GLY A 54 0.34 23.58 -7.59
CA GLY A 54 -0.20 23.47 -8.95
C GLY A 54 -1.21 22.34 -9.12
N THR A 55 -1.93 21.98 -8.06
CA THR A 55 -2.89 20.85 -8.01
C THR A 55 -4.31 21.33 -7.67
N SER A 56 -5.25 20.40 -7.51
CA SER A 56 -6.62 20.71 -7.10
C SER A 56 -6.80 20.61 -5.59
N VAL A 57 -7.72 21.42 -5.02
CA VAL A 57 -8.15 21.31 -3.61
C VAL A 57 -8.56 19.88 -3.25
N SER A 58 -9.24 19.18 -4.16
CA SER A 58 -9.63 17.78 -3.94
C SER A 58 -8.44 16.82 -3.87
N ALA A 59 -7.35 17.08 -4.60
CA ALA A 59 -6.16 16.25 -4.58
C ALA A 59 -5.40 16.41 -3.26
N VAL A 60 -5.22 17.65 -2.79
CA VAL A 60 -4.61 17.93 -1.48
C VAL A 60 -5.38 17.22 -0.37
N ILE A 61 -6.71 17.36 -0.35
CA ILE A 61 -7.56 16.70 0.65
C ILE A 61 -7.47 15.18 0.53
N ALA A 62 -7.50 14.64 -0.68
CA ALA A 62 -7.42 13.20 -0.91
C ALA A 62 -6.08 12.62 -0.44
N GLU A 63 -4.97 13.31 -0.70
CA GLU A 63 -3.65 12.89 -0.26
C GLU A 63 -3.53 12.88 1.26
N GLU A 64 -3.98 13.95 1.92
CA GLU A 64 -3.96 14.02 3.38
C GLU A 64 -4.85 12.95 4.03
N LEU A 65 -6.04 12.71 3.48
CA LEU A 65 -6.92 11.64 3.94
C LEU A 65 -6.29 10.26 3.70
N ALA A 66 -5.65 10.03 2.56
CA ALA A 66 -4.95 8.79 2.27
C ALA A 66 -3.75 8.58 3.21
N ALA A 67 -2.98 9.63 3.50
CA ALA A 67 -1.90 9.59 4.47
C ALA A 67 -2.42 9.29 5.88
N ALA A 68 -3.52 9.93 6.30
CA ALA A 68 -4.16 9.66 7.58
C ALA A 68 -4.70 8.23 7.67
N ALA A 69 -5.30 7.71 6.61
CA ALA A 69 -5.79 6.33 6.54
C ALA A 69 -4.63 5.32 6.66
N ARG A 70 -3.55 5.53 5.91
CA ARG A 70 -2.32 4.70 6.01
C ARG A 70 -1.75 4.69 7.43
N ARG A 71 -1.65 5.87 8.07
CA ARG A 71 -1.18 5.98 9.46
C ARG A 71 -2.07 5.20 10.44
N ARG A 72 -3.39 5.31 10.30
CA ARG A 72 -4.35 4.57 11.15
C ARG A 72 -4.24 3.06 10.97
N ALA A 73 -4.21 2.59 9.73
CA ALA A 73 -4.05 1.18 9.40
C ALA A 73 -2.73 0.61 9.93
N GLY A 74 -1.62 1.35 9.75
CA GLY A 74 -0.32 0.95 10.30
C GLY A 74 -0.32 0.87 11.83
N ALA A 75 -0.92 1.86 12.51
CA ALA A 75 -1.03 1.85 13.96
C ALA A 75 -1.90 0.69 14.47
N GLU A 76 -2.95 0.32 13.74
CA GLU A 76 -3.79 -0.84 14.05
C GLU A 76 -3.04 -2.15 13.87
N ALA A 77 -2.32 -2.31 12.76
CA ALA A 77 -1.49 -3.49 12.51
C ALA A 77 -0.42 -3.67 13.61
N VAL A 78 0.22 -2.59 14.03
CA VAL A 78 1.18 -2.62 15.16
C VAL A 78 0.50 -3.03 16.46
N ARG A 79 -0.68 -2.47 16.77
CA ARG A 79 -1.41 -2.86 17.99
C ARG A 79 -1.78 -4.34 17.98
N TRP A 80 -2.23 -4.85 16.82
CA TRP A 80 -2.55 -6.26 16.65
C TRP A 80 -1.32 -7.13 16.85
N PHE A 81 -0.19 -6.80 16.20
CA PHE A 81 1.07 -7.52 16.37
C PHE A 81 1.52 -7.57 17.84
N VAL A 82 1.54 -6.42 18.52
CA VAL A 82 1.97 -6.34 19.92
C VAL A 82 1.06 -7.15 20.86
N SER A 83 -0.23 -7.27 20.52
CA SER A 83 -1.17 -8.11 21.28
C SER A 83 -0.85 -9.60 21.17
N GLU A 84 -0.42 -10.07 19.99
CA GLU A 84 -0.17 -11.49 19.74
C GLU A 84 1.26 -11.90 20.08
N GLU A 85 2.24 -11.09 19.68
CA GLU A 85 3.68 -11.43 19.71
C GLU A 85 4.44 -10.68 20.82
N GLY A 86 3.82 -9.68 21.44
CA GLY A 86 4.45 -8.81 22.43
C GLY A 86 5.17 -7.59 21.82
N PRO A 87 5.71 -6.69 22.65
CA PRO A 87 6.33 -5.46 22.19
C PRO A 87 7.64 -5.73 21.43
N PHE A 88 7.93 -4.89 20.43
CA PHE A 88 9.22 -4.94 19.74
C PHE A 88 10.38 -4.75 20.72
N THR A 89 11.39 -5.61 20.59
CA THR A 89 12.62 -5.53 21.38
C THR A 89 13.57 -4.46 20.83
N GLU A 90 14.66 -4.17 21.55
CA GLU A 90 15.69 -3.25 21.04
C GLU A 90 16.47 -3.90 19.89
N GLU A 91 16.67 -5.22 19.96
CA GLU A 91 17.27 -6.02 18.92
C GLU A 91 16.45 -5.98 17.63
N ASP A 92 15.12 -6.08 17.73
CA ASP A 92 14.22 -5.95 16.57
C ASP A 92 14.33 -4.56 15.92
N ARG A 93 14.39 -3.51 16.75
CA ARG A 93 14.54 -2.13 16.27
C ARG A 93 15.90 -1.92 15.60
N ALA A 94 16.97 -2.46 16.17
CA ALA A 94 18.31 -2.38 15.60
C ALA A 94 18.41 -3.13 14.27
N ALA A 95 17.82 -4.32 14.18
CA ALA A 95 17.75 -5.10 12.94
C ALA A 95 16.95 -4.36 11.86
N ALA A 96 15.78 -3.83 12.20
CA ALA A 96 14.98 -3.03 11.28
C ALA A 96 15.73 -1.78 10.80
N ARG A 97 16.46 -1.12 11.71
CA ARG A 97 17.24 0.08 11.36
C ARG A 97 18.36 -0.24 10.36
N ALA A 98 19.09 -1.34 10.58
CA ALA A 98 20.13 -1.76 9.66
C ALA A 98 19.60 -2.03 8.23
N ILE A 99 18.38 -2.57 8.11
CA ILE A 99 17.72 -2.78 6.81
C ILE A 99 17.40 -1.44 6.14
N LEU A 100 16.86 -0.48 6.88
CA LEU A 100 16.55 0.85 6.33
C LEU A 100 17.80 1.59 5.89
N ASP A 101 18.85 1.58 6.71
CA ASP A 101 20.11 2.26 6.38
C ASP A 101 20.74 1.63 5.10
N ALA A 102 20.66 0.30 4.94
CA ALA A 102 21.11 -0.38 3.72
C ALA A 102 20.29 -0.02 2.48
N ALA A 103 18.96 0.14 2.63
CA ALA A 103 18.09 0.58 1.54
C ALA A 103 18.40 2.03 1.12
N ASP A 104 18.62 2.92 2.10
CA ASP A 104 19.01 4.32 1.85
C ASP A 104 20.37 4.41 1.14
N GLU A 105 21.36 3.61 1.55
CA GLU A 105 22.66 3.53 0.87
C GLU A 105 22.53 3.05 -0.59
N HIS A 106 21.67 2.05 -0.83
CA HIS A 106 21.41 1.57 -2.18
C HIS A 106 20.78 2.67 -3.04
N GLN A 107 19.79 3.41 -2.49
CA GLN A 107 19.16 4.51 -3.20
C GLN A 107 20.15 5.62 -3.56
N ARG A 108 21.04 6.02 -2.62
CA ARG A 108 22.09 7.01 -2.89
C ARG A 108 22.99 6.61 -4.06
N LYS A 109 23.38 5.33 -4.14
CA LYS A 109 24.18 4.83 -5.26
C LYS A 109 23.44 4.93 -6.59
N LEU A 110 22.14 4.62 -6.61
CA LEU A 110 21.32 4.78 -7.82
C LEU A 110 21.25 6.24 -8.26
N ASP A 111 21.07 7.17 -7.31
CA ASP A 111 20.99 8.60 -7.60
C ASP A 111 22.34 9.13 -8.13
N GLU A 112 23.46 8.69 -7.59
CA GLU A 112 24.81 9.03 -8.08
C GLU A 112 25.06 8.52 -9.50
N LEU A 113 24.62 7.29 -9.82
CA LEU A 113 24.73 6.74 -11.17
C LEU A 113 23.86 7.52 -12.15
N ALA A 114 22.62 7.84 -11.78
CA ALA A 114 21.71 8.64 -12.60
C ALA A 114 22.25 10.06 -12.84
N ALA A 115 22.97 10.66 -11.87
CA ALA A 115 23.62 11.95 -12.04
C ALA A 115 24.78 11.87 -13.04
N ARG A 116 25.62 10.83 -12.95
CA ARG A 116 26.73 10.60 -13.90
C ARG A 116 26.25 10.38 -15.33
N GLU A 117 25.15 9.67 -15.52
CA GLU A 117 24.55 9.47 -16.84
C GLU A 117 24.05 10.79 -17.45
N LYS A 118 23.49 11.68 -16.63
CA LYS A 118 23.06 13.03 -17.07
C LYS A 118 24.23 13.96 -17.42
N GLU A 119 25.39 13.79 -16.79
CA GLU A 119 26.59 14.58 -17.08
C GLU A 119 27.35 14.08 -18.33
N ALA A 120 27.13 12.83 -18.73
CA ALA A 120 27.81 12.20 -19.86
C ALA A 120 27.03 12.28 -21.19
N GLY A 121 25.76 12.70 -21.17
CA GLY A 121 24.89 12.85 -22.35
C GLY A 121 24.62 14.31 -22.69
#